data_AF-A0A2Z5WS39-F1
#
_entry.id   AF-A0A2Z5WS39-F1
#
_cell.length_a   1.000
_cell.length_b   1.000
_cell.length_c   1.000
_cell.angle_alpha   90.00
_cell.angle_beta   90.00
_cell.angle_gamma   90.00
#
_symmetry.space_group_name_H-M   'P 1'
#
loop_
_entity.id
_entity.type
_entity.pdbx_description
1 polymer ?
#
loop_
_entity_poly.entity_id
_entity_poly.type
_entity_poly.pdbx_seq_one_letter_code
_entity_poly.pdbx_strand_id
1 'polypeptide(L)'
;MCELDILHDSLYQFCPELHLKRLNSLTLACHALLDCKTLTLTELGRNLPTKARTKHNIKRIDRLLGNRHLHKERLAVYRWHASFICSGNTMPIVLVDWSDIREQKRLMVLRASVALHGRSVTLYEKAFPLSEQCSKKAHDQFLADLASILPSNTTPLIVSDAGFKVPWYKSVEKLGWYWLSRVRGKVQYAGLGAENWKPISNLHDMSSSHSKTLGYKRLTKSNPISCQILLYKSRSKGRKNQRSTRTHCHHPSPKIYSASAKEPWVLATNLPVEIRTPKQLVNIYSKRMQIEETFRDLKSPAYGLGLRHSRTSSSERFDIML
;
A
#
# COMPACT_ATOMS: atom_id res chain seq x y z
N MET A 1 0.65 -23.62 15.10
CA MET A 1 0.02 -24.56 14.14
C MET A 1 -1.49 -24.45 14.23
N CYS A 2 -2.05 -24.47 15.44
CA CYS A 2 -3.47 -24.18 15.69
C CYS A 2 -4.00 -22.92 14.97
N GLU A 3 -3.19 -21.86 14.84
CA GLU A 3 -3.58 -20.63 14.15
C GLU A 3 -3.78 -20.83 12.64
N LEU A 4 -2.96 -21.68 12.01
CA LEU A 4 -3.10 -22.02 10.59
C LEU A 4 -4.31 -22.94 10.36
N ASP A 5 -4.61 -23.81 11.31
CA ASP A 5 -5.81 -24.64 11.27
C ASP A 5 -7.08 -23.78 11.39
N ILE A 6 -7.12 -22.84 12.34
CA ILE A 6 -8.21 -21.87 12.48
C ILE A 6 -8.38 -21.04 11.20
N LEU A 7 -7.28 -20.56 10.62
CA LEU A 7 -7.32 -19.81 9.36
C LEU A 7 -7.84 -20.66 8.20
N HIS A 8 -7.38 -21.91 8.10
CA HIS A 8 -7.84 -22.85 7.09
C HIS A 8 -9.34 -23.11 7.21
N ASP A 9 -9.81 -23.49 8.40
CA ASP A 9 -11.22 -23.78 8.65
C ASP A 9 -12.10 -22.56 8.37
N SER A 10 -11.63 -21.37 8.78
CA SER A 10 -12.33 -20.11 8.49
C SER A 10 -12.42 -19.83 6.99
N LEU A 11 -11.32 -19.98 6.26
CA LEU A 11 -11.33 -19.79 4.80
C LEU A 11 -12.20 -20.84 4.10
N TYR A 12 -12.19 -22.08 4.57
CA TYR A 12 -13.04 -23.14 4.04
C TYR A 12 -14.53 -22.82 4.24
N GLN A 13 -14.89 -22.34 5.44
CA GLN A 13 -16.27 -22.00 5.79
C GLN A 13 -16.78 -20.75 5.07
N PHE A 14 -15.96 -19.71 4.98
CA PHE A 14 -16.40 -18.39 4.54
C PHE A 14 -15.94 -17.98 3.13
N CYS A 15 -15.09 -18.77 2.47
CA CYS A 15 -14.70 -18.56 1.07
C CYS A 15 -15.09 -19.76 0.19
N PRO A 16 -16.39 -19.99 -0.08
CA PRO A 16 -16.84 -21.16 -0.87
C PRO A 16 -16.32 -21.15 -2.32
N GLU A 17 -15.92 -19.98 -2.83
CA GLU A 17 -15.25 -19.83 -4.14
C GLU A 17 -13.90 -20.56 -4.18
N LEU A 18 -13.23 -20.73 -3.04
CA LEU A 18 -11.90 -21.31 -2.94
C LEU A 18 -11.99 -22.84 -2.83
N HIS A 19 -11.55 -23.53 -3.87
CA HIS A 19 -11.63 -24.99 -3.88
C HIS A 19 -10.71 -25.62 -2.84
N LEU A 20 -11.21 -26.61 -2.09
CA LEU A 20 -10.51 -27.28 -0.98
C LEU A 20 -9.07 -27.72 -1.29
N LYS A 21 -8.83 -28.42 -2.42
CA LYS A 21 -7.46 -28.81 -2.84
C LYS A 21 -6.49 -27.63 -3.02
N ARG A 22 -6.99 -26.46 -3.46
CA ARG A 22 -6.19 -25.23 -3.61
C ARG A 22 -5.93 -24.60 -2.25
N LEU A 23 -6.95 -24.49 -1.39
CA LEU A 23 -6.80 -24.06 0.00
C LEU A 23 -5.77 -24.92 0.75
N ASN A 24 -5.89 -26.24 0.71
CA ASN A 24 -4.93 -27.16 1.34
C ASN A 24 -3.50 -26.96 0.83
N SER A 25 -3.34 -26.66 -0.46
CA SER A 25 -2.01 -26.41 -1.05
C SER A 25 -1.45 -25.03 -0.66
N LEU A 26 -2.32 -24.02 -0.50
CA LEU A 26 -1.95 -22.70 -0.01
C LEU A 26 -1.53 -22.75 1.46
N THR A 27 -2.34 -23.38 2.32
CA THR A 27 -2.03 -23.59 3.75
C THR A 27 -0.72 -24.33 3.93
N LEU A 28 -0.47 -25.37 3.13
CA LEU A 28 0.81 -26.09 3.17
C LEU A 28 2.01 -25.21 2.76
N ALA A 29 1.83 -24.30 1.80
CA ALA A 29 2.85 -23.32 1.45
C ALA A 29 3.06 -22.28 2.56
N CYS A 30 2.00 -21.88 3.27
CA CYS A 30 2.09 -21.02 4.45
C CYS A 30 2.87 -21.69 5.58
N HIS A 31 2.66 -22.99 5.86
CA HIS A 31 3.50 -23.74 6.81
C HIS A 31 4.98 -23.66 6.44
N ALA A 32 5.32 -24.01 5.20
CA ALA A 32 6.69 -23.95 4.73
C ALA A 32 7.29 -22.55 4.85
N LEU A 33 6.49 -21.50 4.62
CA LEU A 33 6.92 -20.10 4.74
C LEU A 33 7.20 -19.71 6.19
N LEU A 34 6.34 -20.10 7.14
CA LEU A 34 6.55 -19.79 8.56
C LEU A 34 7.84 -20.44 9.09
N ASP A 35 8.17 -21.63 8.60
CA ASP A 35 9.38 -22.35 8.97
C ASP A 35 10.64 -21.73 8.34
N CYS A 36 10.65 -21.51 7.02
CA CYS A 36 11.86 -21.07 6.30
C CYS A 36 12.04 -19.55 6.23
N LYS A 37 10.98 -18.77 6.51
CA LYS A 37 10.94 -17.30 6.43
C LYS A 37 11.47 -16.72 5.12
N THR A 38 11.37 -17.50 4.03
CA THR A 38 11.93 -17.12 2.72
C THR A 38 10.94 -17.41 1.60
N LEU A 39 10.32 -16.35 1.09
CA LEU A 39 9.26 -16.35 0.08
C LEU A 39 9.84 -16.50 -1.33
N THR A 40 10.50 -17.63 -1.58
CA THR A 40 10.97 -18.03 -2.91
C THR A 40 10.40 -19.40 -3.27
N LEU A 41 10.15 -19.62 -4.57
CA LEU A 41 9.59 -20.88 -5.08
C LEU A 41 10.40 -22.09 -4.57
N THR A 42 11.72 -22.00 -4.63
CA THR A 42 12.61 -23.10 -4.26
C THR A 42 12.65 -23.34 -2.76
N GLU A 43 12.73 -22.28 -1.94
CA GLU A 43 12.77 -22.42 -0.48
C GLU A 43 11.43 -22.93 0.07
N LEU A 44 10.31 -22.42 -0.43
CA LEU A 44 9.00 -22.99 -0.10
C LEU A 44 8.94 -24.48 -0.46
N GLY A 45 9.39 -24.85 -1.66
CA GLY A 45 9.40 -26.25 -2.09
C GLY A 45 10.32 -27.15 -1.26
N ARG A 46 11.46 -26.65 -0.78
CA ARG A 46 12.39 -27.42 0.06
C ARG A 46 11.83 -27.68 1.45
N ASN A 47 11.08 -26.71 1.99
CA ASN A 47 10.56 -26.73 3.35
C ASN A 47 9.09 -27.19 3.43
N LEU A 48 8.51 -27.72 2.33
CA LEU A 48 7.18 -28.32 2.39
C LEU A 48 7.19 -29.55 3.32
N PRO A 49 6.30 -29.62 4.33
CA PRO A 49 6.29 -30.69 5.32
C PRO A 49 5.65 -31.97 4.75
N THR A 50 6.32 -32.60 3.80
CA THR A 50 5.85 -33.81 3.11
C THR A 50 6.99 -34.80 2.87
N LYS A 51 6.67 -36.09 2.74
CA LYS A 51 7.65 -37.14 2.44
C LYS A 51 8.10 -37.19 0.97
N ALA A 52 7.52 -36.34 0.11
CA ALA A 52 7.84 -36.34 -1.32
C ALA A 52 9.25 -35.77 -1.58
N ARG A 53 9.92 -36.23 -2.64
CA ARG A 53 11.25 -35.72 -3.00
C ARG A 53 11.19 -34.22 -3.28
N THR A 54 12.23 -33.49 -2.90
CA THR A 54 12.36 -32.02 -3.05
C THR A 54 11.98 -31.53 -4.45
N LYS A 55 12.40 -32.22 -5.51
CA LYS A 55 12.05 -31.84 -6.90
C LYS A 55 10.53 -31.80 -7.15
N HIS A 56 9.77 -32.68 -6.53
CA HIS A 56 8.32 -32.76 -6.67
C HIS A 56 7.63 -31.66 -5.86
N ASN A 57 8.16 -31.33 -4.69
CA ASN A 57 7.67 -30.24 -3.85
C ASN A 57 7.91 -28.86 -4.50
N ILE A 58 9.08 -28.65 -5.09
CA ILE A 58 9.37 -27.46 -5.91
C ILE A 58 8.38 -27.34 -7.07
N LYS A 59 8.14 -28.43 -7.82
CA LYS A 59 7.12 -28.45 -8.88
C LYS A 59 5.71 -28.20 -8.36
N ARG A 60 5.39 -28.62 -7.13
CA ARG A 60 4.10 -28.37 -6.50
C ARG A 60 3.89 -26.87 -6.24
N ILE A 61 4.87 -26.19 -5.65
CA ILE A 61 4.84 -24.74 -5.45
C ILE A 61 4.79 -24.00 -6.79
N ASP A 62 5.57 -24.44 -7.77
CA ASP A 62 5.55 -23.86 -9.12
C ASP A 62 4.14 -23.86 -9.73
N ARG A 63 3.44 -25.01 -9.68
CA ARG A 63 2.06 -25.15 -10.14
C ARG A 63 1.07 -24.34 -9.31
N LEU A 64 1.28 -24.22 -8.00
CA LEU A 64 0.44 -23.41 -7.11
C LEU A 64 0.48 -21.94 -7.53
N LEU A 65 1.68 -21.38 -7.68
CA LEU A 65 1.89 -19.98 -8.08
C LEU A 65 1.36 -19.69 -9.50
N GLY A 66 1.40 -20.68 -10.39
CA GLY A 66 0.87 -20.59 -11.76
C GLY A 66 -0.61 -20.97 -11.89
N ASN A 67 -1.32 -21.27 -10.80
CA ASN A 67 -2.67 -21.83 -10.88
C ASN A 67 -3.70 -20.76 -11.26
N ARG A 68 -4.20 -20.80 -12.51
CA ARG A 68 -5.17 -19.84 -13.05
C ARG A 68 -6.49 -19.77 -12.25
N HIS A 69 -6.92 -20.86 -11.62
CA HIS A 69 -8.12 -20.83 -10.79
C HIS A 69 -7.86 -20.10 -9.47
N LEU A 70 -6.70 -20.36 -8.83
CA LEU A 70 -6.32 -19.65 -7.61
C LEU A 70 -6.20 -18.13 -7.85
N HIS A 71 -5.66 -17.71 -9.01
CA HIS A 71 -5.62 -16.29 -9.37
C HIS A 71 -7.00 -15.63 -9.44
N LYS A 72 -8.03 -16.35 -9.87
CA LYS A 72 -9.41 -15.86 -9.91
C LYS A 72 -10.04 -15.84 -8.51
N GLU A 73 -9.73 -16.85 -7.70
CA GLU A 73 -10.34 -17.06 -6.37
C GLU A 73 -9.71 -16.21 -5.27
N ARG A 74 -8.48 -15.72 -5.46
CA ARG A 74 -7.74 -14.97 -4.41
C ARG A 74 -8.50 -13.75 -3.87
N LEU A 75 -9.33 -13.11 -4.70
CA LEU A 75 -10.12 -11.96 -4.27
C LEU A 75 -11.15 -12.32 -3.18
N ALA A 76 -11.62 -13.58 -3.14
CA ALA A 76 -12.50 -14.04 -2.07
C ALA A 76 -11.80 -13.99 -0.70
N VAL A 77 -10.52 -14.36 -0.65
CA VAL A 77 -9.70 -14.29 0.58
C VAL A 77 -9.57 -12.84 1.04
N TYR A 78 -9.29 -11.91 0.11
CA TYR A 78 -9.23 -10.49 0.43
C TYR A 78 -10.58 -9.94 0.92
N ARG A 79 -11.70 -10.28 0.26
CA ARG A 79 -13.06 -9.91 0.68
C ARG A 79 -13.38 -10.40 2.08
N TRP A 80 -13.11 -11.67 2.34
CA TRP A 80 -13.31 -12.28 3.65
C TRP A 80 -12.54 -11.51 4.73
N HIS A 81 -11.23 -11.34 4.56
CA HIS A 81 -10.39 -10.62 5.52
C HIS A 81 -10.78 -9.15 5.70
N ALA A 82 -11.10 -8.43 4.62
CA ALA A 82 -11.55 -7.04 4.68
C ALA A 82 -12.88 -6.89 5.41
N SER A 83 -13.79 -7.87 5.32
CA SER A 83 -15.05 -7.86 6.07
C SER A 83 -14.80 -7.84 7.59
N PHE A 84 -13.82 -8.59 8.10
CA PHE A 84 -13.46 -8.55 9.53
C PHE A 84 -12.87 -7.21 9.93
N ILE A 85 -11.93 -6.68 9.15
CA ILE A 85 -11.21 -5.44 9.49
C ILE A 85 -12.10 -4.22 9.41
N CYS A 86 -12.99 -4.17 8.41
CA CYS A 86 -13.77 -2.96 8.09
C CYS A 86 -15.21 -3.01 8.61
N SER A 87 -15.71 -4.13 9.12
CA SER A 87 -17.10 -4.28 9.60
C SER A 87 -17.54 -3.21 10.61
N GLY A 88 -16.66 -2.85 11.55
CA GLY A 88 -16.97 -1.91 12.63
C GLY A 88 -16.78 -0.43 12.30
N ASN A 89 -16.30 -0.08 11.10
CA ASN A 89 -15.98 1.31 10.74
C ASN A 89 -16.35 1.59 9.29
N THR A 90 -17.36 2.43 9.09
CA THR A 90 -17.84 2.86 7.76
C THR A 90 -16.85 3.75 7.01
N MET A 91 -15.88 4.38 7.70
CA MET A 91 -14.82 5.19 7.09
C MET A 91 -13.43 4.72 7.57
N PRO A 92 -12.94 3.56 7.09
CA PRO A 92 -11.61 3.09 7.42
C PRO A 92 -10.55 4.01 6.82
N ILE A 93 -9.46 4.22 7.55
CA ILE A 93 -8.29 4.93 7.07
C ILE A 93 -7.42 3.93 6.32
N VAL A 94 -7.36 4.05 5.00
CA VAL A 94 -6.63 3.12 4.14
C VAL A 94 -5.39 3.81 3.60
N LEU A 95 -4.23 3.38 4.05
CA LEU A 95 -2.93 3.81 3.53
C LEU A 95 -2.69 3.14 2.18
N VAL A 96 -2.29 3.91 1.16
CA VAL A 96 -1.96 3.39 -0.16
C VAL A 96 -0.57 3.85 -0.58
N ASP A 97 0.27 2.92 -0.98
CA ASP A 97 1.63 3.23 -1.43
C ASP A 97 2.18 2.22 -2.44
N TRP A 98 3.10 2.71 -3.28
CA TRP A 98 3.87 1.90 -4.21
C TRP A 98 5.17 1.42 -3.57
N SER A 99 5.61 0.23 -3.95
CA SER A 99 6.86 -0.31 -3.45
C SER A 99 7.57 -1.17 -4.48
N ASP A 100 8.86 -0.90 -4.71
CA ASP A 100 9.70 -1.74 -5.59
C ASP A 100 10.10 -3.00 -4.84
N ILE A 101 9.68 -4.16 -5.35
CA ILE A 101 9.98 -5.46 -4.73
C ILE A 101 11.23 -6.09 -5.34
N ARG A 102 11.61 -5.71 -6.57
CA ARG A 102 12.66 -6.37 -7.33
C ARG A 102 13.46 -5.40 -8.20
N GLU A 103 14.72 -5.18 -7.84
CA GLU A 103 15.62 -4.23 -8.51
C GLU A 103 15.91 -4.56 -9.99
N GLN A 104 16.06 -5.84 -10.37
CA GLN A 104 16.56 -6.22 -11.72
C GLN A 104 15.49 -6.36 -12.82
N LYS A 105 14.26 -6.77 -12.48
CA LYS A 105 13.13 -6.85 -13.45
C LYS A 105 12.01 -5.84 -13.16
N ARG A 106 12.25 -4.96 -12.17
CA ARG A 106 11.41 -3.86 -11.67
C ARG A 106 9.92 -4.20 -11.69
N LEU A 107 9.52 -5.01 -10.73
CA LEU A 107 8.12 -5.21 -10.38
C LEU A 107 7.77 -4.33 -9.20
N MET A 108 6.65 -3.65 -9.35
CA MET A 108 6.12 -2.69 -8.39
C MET A 108 4.88 -3.30 -7.76
N VAL A 109 4.74 -3.20 -6.44
CA VAL A 109 3.50 -3.55 -5.76
C VAL A 109 2.81 -2.29 -5.30
N LEU A 110 1.52 -2.20 -5.59
CA LEU A 110 0.61 -1.23 -4.99
C LEU A 110 -0.14 -1.95 -3.88
N ARG A 111 -0.12 -1.38 -2.67
CA ARG A 111 -0.76 -1.97 -1.49
C ARG A 111 -1.70 -0.96 -0.85
N ALA A 112 -2.83 -1.46 -0.37
CA ALA A 112 -3.79 -0.79 0.49
C ALA A 112 -3.79 -1.48 1.85
N SER A 113 -3.59 -0.71 2.93
CA SER A 113 -3.53 -1.25 4.30
C SER A 113 -4.25 -0.35 5.29
N VAL A 114 -4.94 -0.92 6.28
CA VAL A 114 -5.51 -0.15 7.40
C VAL A 114 -4.45 0.07 8.47
N ALA A 115 -4.36 1.29 8.98
CA ALA A 115 -3.50 1.64 10.12
C ALA A 115 -4.11 1.14 11.45
N LEU A 116 -3.44 0.23 12.15
CA LEU A 116 -3.88 -0.39 13.40
C LEU A 116 -2.75 -0.42 14.43
N HIS A 117 -2.94 0.26 15.57
CA HIS A 117 -2.05 0.18 16.76
C HIS A 117 -0.53 0.24 16.48
N GLY A 118 -0.10 1.13 15.58
CA GLY A 118 1.34 1.30 15.26
C GLY A 118 1.83 0.47 14.08
N ARG A 119 1.03 -0.47 13.58
CA ARG A 119 1.31 -1.31 12.41
C ARG A 119 0.23 -1.09 11.36
N SER A 120 0.39 -1.70 10.19
CA SER A 120 -0.67 -1.74 9.19
C SER A 120 -1.02 -3.17 8.85
N VAL A 121 -2.29 -3.39 8.49
CA VAL A 121 -2.79 -4.69 8.03
C VAL A 121 -3.25 -4.55 6.59
N THR A 122 -2.76 -5.42 5.71
CA THR A 122 -3.05 -5.35 4.27
C THR A 122 -4.50 -5.71 3.98
N LEU A 123 -5.23 -4.80 3.33
CA LEU A 123 -6.55 -5.09 2.78
C LEU A 123 -6.47 -5.68 1.38
N TYR A 124 -5.55 -5.14 0.58
CA TYR A 124 -5.36 -5.57 -0.80
C TYR A 124 -3.98 -5.17 -1.30
N GLU A 125 -3.41 -6.00 -2.14
CA GLU A 125 -2.21 -5.65 -2.89
C GLU A 125 -2.16 -6.34 -4.24
N LYS A 126 -1.42 -5.71 -5.16
CA LYS A 126 -1.26 -6.21 -6.53
C LYS A 126 0.09 -5.81 -7.09
N ALA A 127 0.72 -6.75 -7.78
CA ALA A 127 1.95 -6.54 -8.52
C ALA A 127 1.68 -6.02 -9.94
N PHE A 128 2.53 -5.11 -10.37
CA PHE A 128 2.51 -4.48 -11.68
C PHE A 128 3.92 -4.43 -12.27
N PRO A 129 4.06 -4.48 -13.61
CA PRO A 129 5.29 -4.05 -14.27
C PRO A 129 5.64 -2.61 -13.91
N LEU A 130 6.93 -2.28 -13.86
CA LEU A 130 7.39 -0.90 -13.65
C LEU A 130 6.77 0.09 -14.65
N SER A 131 6.57 -0.31 -15.90
CA SER A 131 5.98 0.53 -16.94
C SER A 131 4.57 1.02 -16.58
N GLU A 132 3.88 0.31 -15.69
CA GLU A 132 2.55 0.69 -15.21
C GLU A 132 2.59 1.45 -13.88
N GLN A 133 3.77 1.69 -13.29
CA GLN A 133 3.91 2.45 -12.05
C GLN A 133 3.32 3.85 -12.21
N CYS A 134 2.44 4.23 -11.29
CA CYS A 134 1.72 5.52 -11.33
C CYS A 134 0.90 5.75 -12.61
N SER A 135 0.63 4.71 -13.40
CA SER A 135 -0.24 4.81 -14.57
C SER A 135 -1.71 4.86 -14.14
N LYS A 136 -2.52 5.59 -14.91
CA LYS A 136 -3.97 5.68 -14.65
C LYS A 136 -4.64 4.30 -14.71
N LYS A 137 -4.23 3.46 -15.67
CA LYS A 137 -4.75 2.10 -15.84
C LYS A 137 -4.53 1.24 -14.58
N ALA A 138 -3.30 1.22 -14.05
CA ALA A 138 -3.00 0.47 -12.84
C ALA A 138 -3.78 0.98 -11.63
N HIS A 139 -3.89 2.31 -11.49
CA HIS A 139 -4.67 2.95 -10.44
C HIS A 139 -6.15 2.61 -10.51
N ASP A 140 -6.78 2.74 -11.67
CA ASP A 140 -8.21 2.45 -11.86
C ASP A 140 -8.50 0.97 -11.60
N GLN A 141 -7.67 0.06 -12.12
CA GLN A 141 -7.82 -1.38 -11.86
C GLN A 141 -7.67 -1.69 -10.37
N PHE A 142 -6.66 -1.11 -9.71
CA PHE A 142 -6.43 -1.34 -8.29
C PHE A 142 -7.60 -0.84 -7.43
N LEU A 143 -8.14 0.35 -7.75
CA LEU A 143 -9.29 0.92 -7.05
C LEU A 143 -10.58 0.12 -7.30
N ALA A 144 -10.80 -0.38 -8.52
CA ALA A 144 -11.93 -1.25 -8.84
C ALA A 144 -11.86 -2.57 -8.06
N ASP A 145 -10.69 -3.21 -8.02
CA ASP A 145 -10.46 -4.42 -7.23
C ASP A 145 -10.68 -4.14 -5.74
N LEU A 146 -10.11 -3.06 -5.21
CA LEU A 146 -10.30 -2.65 -3.81
C LEU A 146 -11.77 -2.37 -3.47
N ALA A 147 -12.52 -1.75 -4.39
CA ALA A 147 -13.95 -1.49 -4.20
C ALA A 147 -14.75 -2.79 -4.14
N SER A 148 -14.36 -3.81 -4.91
CA SER A 148 -14.97 -5.15 -4.84
C SER A 148 -14.60 -5.93 -3.58
N ILE A 149 -13.53 -5.52 -2.88
CA ILE A 149 -13.02 -6.15 -1.66
C ILE A 149 -13.67 -5.55 -0.41
N LEU A 150 -13.84 -4.24 -0.38
CA LEU A 150 -14.41 -3.53 0.76
C LEU A 150 -15.91 -3.85 0.94
N PRO A 151 -16.42 -3.88 2.18
CA PRO A 151 -17.86 -3.99 2.44
C PRO A 151 -18.65 -2.85 1.77
N SER A 152 -19.87 -3.14 1.30
CA SER A 152 -20.68 -2.21 0.49
C SER A 152 -21.04 -0.90 1.19
N ASN A 153 -21.11 -0.89 2.52
CA ASN A 153 -21.39 0.29 3.34
C ASN A 153 -20.12 1.08 3.75
N THR A 154 -19.01 0.85 3.06
CA THR A 154 -17.71 1.46 3.39
C THR A 154 -17.39 2.61 2.45
N THR A 155 -17.10 3.77 3.03
CA THR A 155 -16.57 4.95 2.34
C THR A 155 -15.18 5.27 2.90
N PRO A 156 -14.11 4.65 2.39
CA PRO A 156 -12.77 4.79 2.95
C PRO A 156 -12.21 6.20 2.78
N LEU A 157 -11.31 6.57 3.70
CA LEU A 157 -10.37 7.68 3.53
C LEU A 157 -9.02 7.14 3.04
N ILE A 158 -8.75 7.33 1.76
CA ILE A 158 -7.51 6.91 1.09
C ILE A 158 -6.37 7.89 1.41
N VAL A 159 -5.34 7.43 2.10
CA VAL A 159 -4.16 8.22 2.45
C VAL A 159 -3.00 7.86 1.54
N SER A 160 -2.56 8.80 0.71
CA SER A 160 -1.49 8.58 -0.28
C SER A 160 -0.33 9.56 -0.11
N ASP A 161 0.84 9.18 -0.63
CA ASP A 161 2.01 10.05 -0.64
C ASP A 161 2.01 11.03 -1.83
N ALA A 162 3.06 11.84 -1.94
CA ALA A 162 3.17 12.85 -3.01
C ALA A 162 3.47 12.28 -4.40
N GLY A 163 3.70 10.97 -4.53
CA GLY A 163 3.82 10.27 -5.81
C GLY A 163 2.47 10.19 -6.54
N PHE A 164 1.36 10.19 -5.81
CA PHE A 164 0.01 10.21 -6.36
C PHE A 164 -0.41 11.63 -6.74
N LYS A 165 -1.05 11.79 -7.90
CA LYS A 165 -1.36 13.09 -8.52
C LYS A 165 -2.86 13.22 -8.81
N VAL A 166 -3.29 14.36 -9.37
CA VAL A 166 -4.72 14.65 -9.61
C VAL A 166 -5.51 13.54 -10.30
N PRO A 167 -4.99 12.82 -11.32
CA PRO A 167 -5.73 11.69 -11.90
C PRO A 167 -6.13 10.61 -10.88
N TRP A 168 -5.26 10.30 -9.90
CA TRP A 168 -5.57 9.39 -8.80
C TRP A 168 -6.71 9.91 -7.94
N TYR A 169 -6.66 11.18 -7.53
CA TYR A 169 -7.71 11.80 -6.71
C TYR A 169 -9.07 11.76 -7.40
N LYS A 170 -9.12 12.05 -8.69
CA LYS A 170 -10.35 11.96 -9.49
C LYS A 170 -10.87 10.52 -9.58
N SER A 171 -10.00 9.52 -9.69
CA SER A 171 -10.43 8.12 -9.68
C SER A 171 -10.98 7.69 -8.32
N VAL A 172 -10.42 8.19 -7.21
CA VAL A 172 -10.96 7.97 -5.86
C VAL A 172 -12.33 8.65 -5.69
N GLU A 173 -12.47 9.91 -6.11
CA GLU A 173 -13.74 10.65 -6.04
C GLU A 173 -14.86 10.02 -6.86
N LYS A 174 -14.54 9.41 -8.01
CA LYS A 174 -15.52 8.68 -8.84
C LYS A 174 -16.15 7.49 -8.12
N LEU A 175 -15.48 6.92 -7.13
CA LEU A 175 -16.03 5.84 -6.29
C LEU A 175 -16.83 6.39 -5.09
N GLY A 176 -16.99 7.70 -4.97
CA GLY A 176 -17.62 8.35 -3.82
C GLY A 176 -16.74 8.35 -2.57
N TRP A 177 -15.44 8.10 -2.70
CA TRP A 177 -14.52 7.96 -1.58
C TRP A 177 -13.79 9.25 -1.23
N TYR A 178 -13.22 9.28 -0.03
CA TYR A 178 -12.39 10.40 0.43
C TYR A 178 -10.91 10.11 0.21
N TRP A 179 -10.12 11.16 0.04
CA TRP A 179 -8.67 11.07 -0.07
C TRP A 179 -7.97 12.14 0.77
N LEU A 180 -6.78 11.81 1.28
CA LEU A 180 -5.85 12.71 1.96
C LEU A 180 -4.46 12.45 1.42
N SER A 181 -3.86 13.46 0.79
CA SER A 181 -2.56 13.28 0.14
C SER A 181 -1.62 14.44 0.40
N ARG A 182 -0.31 14.16 0.39
CA ARG A 182 0.70 15.21 0.41
C ARG A 182 0.91 15.76 -0.99
N VAL A 183 0.94 17.07 -1.09
CA VAL A 183 1.26 17.79 -2.31
C VAL A 183 2.69 18.30 -2.20
N ARG A 184 3.52 18.01 -3.21
CA ARG A 184 4.93 18.38 -3.26
C ARG A 184 5.38 18.67 -4.70
N GLY A 185 6.46 19.42 -4.83
CA GLY A 185 7.17 19.66 -6.10
C GLY A 185 6.60 20.86 -6.83
N LYS A 186 6.57 20.78 -8.17
CA LYS A 186 6.12 21.87 -9.06
C LYS A 186 4.59 22.04 -9.12
N VAL A 187 3.86 21.51 -8.14
CA VAL A 187 2.39 21.65 -8.11
C VAL A 187 2.04 23.11 -7.83
N GLN A 188 0.97 23.58 -8.46
CA GLN A 188 0.44 24.93 -8.27
C GLN A 188 -0.94 24.87 -7.63
N TYR A 189 -1.31 25.92 -6.91
CA TYR A 189 -2.65 26.11 -6.35
C TYR A 189 -3.20 27.49 -6.72
N ALA A 190 -4.53 27.61 -6.78
CA ALA A 190 -5.23 28.86 -7.04
C ALA A 190 -6.48 28.99 -6.16
N GLY A 191 -7.04 30.20 -6.06
CA GLY A 191 -8.36 30.40 -5.46
C GLY A 191 -9.46 29.65 -6.23
N LEU A 192 -10.59 29.40 -5.57
CA LEU A 192 -11.78 28.93 -6.29
C LEU A 192 -12.18 30.00 -7.33
N GLY A 193 -12.39 29.59 -8.57
CA GLY A 193 -12.73 30.50 -9.69
C GLY A 193 -11.63 31.48 -10.13
N ALA A 194 -10.46 31.49 -9.48
CA ALA A 194 -9.38 32.42 -9.81
C ALA A 194 -8.32 31.76 -10.70
N GLU A 195 -7.70 32.54 -11.59
CA GLU A 195 -6.58 32.12 -12.45
C GLU A 195 -5.20 32.50 -11.89
N ASN A 196 -5.14 32.79 -10.59
CA ASN A 196 -3.94 33.22 -9.87
C ASN A 196 -3.06 32.05 -9.39
N TRP A 197 -2.64 31.19 -10.31
CA TRP A 197 -1.86 30.01 -10.01
C TRP A 197 -0.50 30.34 -9.37
N LYS A 198 -0.29 29.87 -8.14
CA LYS A 198 0.96 30.04 -7.37
C LYS A 198 1.58 28.68 -7.06
N PRO A 199 2.92 28.56 -7.05
CA PRO A 199 3.60 27.35 -6.60
C PRO A 199 3.24 26.99 -5.16
N ILE A 200 3.06 25.70 -4.86
CA ILE A 200 2.82 25.24 -3.48
C ILE A 200 4.00 25.52 -2.53
N SER A 201 5.22 25.71 -3.08
CA SER A 201 6.40 26.08 -2.30
C SER A 201 6.22 27.41 -1.56
N ASN A 202 5.39 28.32 -2.09
CA ASN A 202 5.08 29.59 -1.45
C ASN A 202 4.31 29.41 -0.12
N LEU A 203 3.74 28.23 0.12
CA LEU A 203 3.04 27.90 1.37
C LEU A 203 3.99 27.40 2.47
N HIS A 204 5.26 27.13 2.14
CA HIS A 204 6.22 26.57 3.09
C HIS A 204 6.53 27.54 4.23
N ASP A 205 6.70 28.83 3.93
CA ASP A 205 7.03 29.87 4.93
C ASP A 205 5.85 30.15 5.86
N MET A 206 4.63 29.93 5.36
CA MET A 206 3.41 30.02 6.14
C MET A 206 3.25 28.84 7.11
N SER A 207 3.99 27.74 6.95
CA SER A 207 3.75 26.51 7.71
C SER A 207 4.34 26.57 9.12
N SER A 208 3.56 26.16 10.12
CA SER A 208 3.97 26.15 11.53
C SER A 208 3.75 24.77 12.17
N SER A 209 4.19 24.60 13.42
CA SER A 209 3.88 23.39 14.21
C SER A 209 2.41 23.27 14.59
N HIS A 210 1.62 24.32 14.42
CA HIS A 210 0.17 24.26 14.51
C HIS A 210 -0.42 24.01 13.12
N SER A 211 -1.26 22.97 13.02
CA SER A 211 -1.98 22.65 11.79
C SER A 211 -2.96 23.77 11.45
N LYS A 212 -2.92 24.27 10.21
CA LYS A 212 -3.87 25.28 9.73
C LYS A 212 -4.47 24.89 8.38
N THR A 213 -5.71 25.33 8.14
CA THR A 213 -6.37 25.20 6.84
C THR A 213 -6.25 26.50 6.06
N LEU A 214 -6.12 26.39 4.73
CA LEU A 214 -6.27 27.50 3.79
C LEU A 214 -7.66 27.52 3.14
N GLY A 215 -8.56 26.64 3.60
CA GLY A 215 -9.86 26.41 3.00
C GLY A 215 -9.77 25.70 1.66
N TYR A 216 -10.87 25.76 0.91
CA TYR A 216 -10.97 25.18 -0.43
C TYR A 216 -10.17 26.00 -1.46
N LYS A 217 -9.39 25.29 -2.27
CA LYS A 217 -8.54 25.81 -3.34
C LYS A 217 -8.57 24.85 -4.53
N ARG A 218 -8.07 25.30 -5.68
CA ARG A 218 -7.84 24.45 -6.85
C ARG A 218 -6.39 23.99 -6.88
N LEU A 219 -6.13 22.73 -7.20
CA LEU A 219 -4.78 22.18 -7.44
C LEU A 219 -4.56 21.89 -8.92
N THR A 220 -3.34 22.20 -9.39
CA THR A 220 -2.82 21.95 -10.75
C THR A 220 -3.59 22.64 -11.87
N LYS A 221 -2.91 23.48 -12.66
CA LYS A 221 -3.52 24.24 -13.76
C LYS A 221 -4.06 23.36 -14.90
N SER A 222 -3.29 22.36 -15.33
CA SER A 222 -3.62 21.54 -16.50
C SER A 222 -4.76 20.55 -16.26
N ASN A 223 -4.90 20.06 -15.03
CA ASN A 223 -5.98 19.16 -14.64
C ASN A 223 -6.49 19.59 -13.27
N PRO A 224 -7.34 20.63 -13.20
CA PRO A 224 -7.78 21.19 -11.94
C PRO A 224 -8.63 20.22 -11.13
N ILE A 225 -8.46 20.28 -9.81
CA ILE A 225 -9.33 19.64 -8.81
C ILE A 225 -9.53 20.60 -7.64
N SER A 226 -10.77 20.68 -7.13
CA SER A 226 -11.11 21.49 -5.96
C SER A 226 -10.96 20.66 -4.70
N CYS A 227 -10.20 21.15 -3.73
CA CYS A 227 -9.95 20.42 -2.49
C CYS A 227 -9.57 21.39 -1.37
N GLN A 228 -9.65 20.94 -0.13
CA GLN A 228 -9.10 21.68 1.01
C GLN A 228 -7.57 21.56 1.01
N ILE A 229 -6.88 22.63 1.39
CA ILE A 229 -5.43 22.62 1.60
C ILE A 229 -5.13 22.88 3.08
N LEU A 230 -4.27 22.04 3.65
CA LEU A 230 -3.81 22.13 5.02
C LEU A 230 -2.29 22.22 5.09
N LEU A 231 -1.79 22.97 6.05
CA LEU A 231 -0.37 23.21 6.26
C LEU A 231 0.05 22.75 7.65
N TYR A 232 1.19 22.06 7.70
CA TYR A 232 1.81 21.61 8.94
C TYR A 232 3.31 21.46 8.78
N LYS A 233 4.09 21.88 9.79
CA LYS A 233 5.54 21.67 9.84
C LYS A 233 5.90 21.08 11.20
N SER A 234 6.32 19.82 11.24
CA SER A 234 6.79 19.20 12.47
C SER A 234 8.06 19.89 12.98
N ARG A 235 8.24 19.93 14.31
CA ARG A 235 9.52 20.33 14.91
C ARG A 235 10.63 19.38 14.46
N SER A 236 11.85 19.91 14.30
CA SER A 236 13.00 19.10 13.95
C SER A 236 13.25 18.04 15.02
N LYS A 237 13.38 16.78 14.61
CA LYS A 237 13.68 15.65 15.51
C LYS A 237 15.18 15.37 15.67
N GLY A 238 16.05 16.23 15.13
CA GLY A 238 17.52 16.06 15.21
C GLY A 238 18.08 14.77 14.59
N ARG A 239 17.28 14.05 13.79
CA ARG A 239 17.65 12.74 13.24
C ARG A 239 18.88 12.87 12.33
N LYS A 240 19.92 12.10 12.65
CA LYS A 240 21.10 11.92 11.80
C LYS A 240 20.92 10.66 10.95
N ASN A 241 21.43 10.69 9.73
CA ASN A 241 21.39 9.53 8.86
C ASN A 241 22.38 8.48 9.37
N GLN A 242 21.89 7.41 9.98
CA GLN A 242 22.71 6.29 10.48
C GLN A 242 22.45 5.02 9.64
N ARG A 243 22.80 5.05 8.35
CA ARG A 243 22.80 3.81 7.55
C ARG A 243 24.11 3.07 7.78
N SER A 244 23.99 1.75 8.02
CA SER A 244 25.13 0.82 8.01
C SER A 244 25.82 0.85 6.65
N THR A 245 27.14 0.92 6.64
CA THR A 245 27.99 0.86 5.44
C THR A 245 27.93 -0.49 4.72
N ARG A 246 27.39 -1.55 5.35
CA ARG A 246 27.37 -2.93 4.83
C ARG A 246 26.14 -3.27 3.99
N THR A 247 25.08 -2.45 4.00
CA THR A 247 23.82 -2.75 3.29
C THR A 247 23.37 -1.55 2.44
N HIS A 248 23.47 -1.68 1.11
CA HIS A 248 22.95 -0.72 0.11
C HIS A 248 23.47 0.73 0.25
N CYS A 249 24.80 0.88 0.19
CA CYS A 249 25.52 2.15 0.10
C CYS A 249 25.32 2.92 -1.23
N HIS A 250 24.76 2.29 -2.27
CA HIS A 250 24.67 2.85 -3.62
C HIS A 250 23.31 3.46 -4.02
N HIS A 251 22.32 3.56 -3.12
CA HIS A 251 21.05 4.18 -3.49
C HIS A 251 21.20 5.72 -3.50
N PRO A 252 20.98 6.44 -4.63
CA PRO A 252 21.28 7.88 -4.76
C PRO A 252 20.30 8.84 -4.04
N SER A 253 19.55 8.35 -3.06
CA SER A 253 18.37 9.01 -2.47
C SER A 253 18.47 9.59 -1.04
N PRO A 254 19.55 9.42 -0.22
CA PRO A 254 19.55 9.89 1.16
C PRO A 254 19.30 11.39 1.31
N LYS A 255 19.91 12.20 0.44
CA LYS A 255 19.73 13.67 0.44
C LYS A 255 18.29 14.05 0.11
N ILE A 256 17.68 13.39 -0.88
CA ILE A 256 16.30 13.65 -1.32
C ILE A 256 15.29 13.28 -0.21
N TYR A 257 15.44 12.11 0.42
CA TYR A 257 14.57 11.69 1.51
C TYR A 257 14.73 12.58 2.74
N SER A 258 15.97 12.95 3.10
CA SER A 258 16.25 13.86 4.21
C SER A 258 15.66 15.24 3.98
N ALA A 259 15.81 15.80 2.78
CA ALA A 259 15.20 17.08 2.41
C ALA A 259 13.66 17.01 2.48
N SER A 260 13.05 15.98 1.87
CA SER A 260 11.60 15.75 1.89
C SER A 260 11.03 15.60 3.30
N ALA A 261 11.78 14.99 4.23
CA ALA A 261 11.37 14.83 5.63
C ALA A 261 11.42 16.14 6.44
N LYS A 262 12.23 17.11 6.03
CA LYS A 262 12.34 18.44 6.66
C LYS A 262 11.38 19.47 6.08
N GLU A 263 10.91 19.23 4.85
CA GLU A 263 9.92 20.08 4.20
C GLU A 263 8.57 20.07 4.94
N PRO A 264 7.88 21.21 5.02
CA PRO A 264 6.50 21.26 5.50
C PRO A 264 5.58 20.30 4.72
N TRP A 265 4.55 19.83 5.40
CA TRP A 265 3.46 19.11 4.79
C TRP A 265 2.41 20.10 4.29
N VAL A 266 2.31 20.18 2.97
CA VAL A 266 1.11 20.68 2.30
C VAL A 266 0.22 19.46 2.03
N LEU A 267 -0.87 19.33 2.77
CA LEU A 267 -1.83 18.25 2.61
C LEU A 267 -3.04 18.76 1.84
N ALA A 268 -3.61 17.89 1.01
CA ALA A 268 -4.84 18.17 0.30
C ALA A 268 -5.85 17.04 0.52
N THR A 269 -7.13 17.39 0.55
CA THR A 269 -8.22 16.43 0.77
C THR A 269 -9.55 16.93 0.20
N ASN A 270 -10.39 16.01 -0.26
CA ASN A 270 -11.80 16.27 -0.57
C ASN A 270 -12.74 16.09 0.63
N LEU A 271 -12.21 15.69 1.80
CA LEU A 271 -13.01 15.49 3.00
C LEU A 271 -13.61 16.83 3.47
N PRO A 272 -14.92 16.90 3.76
CA PRO A 272 -15.57 18.11 4.28
C PRO A 272 -14.97 18.59 5.61
N VAL A 273 -15.01 19.91 5.86
CA VAL A 273 -14.34 20.55 7.02
C VAL A 273 -14.93 20.05 8.33
N GLU A 274 -16.22 19.73 8.30
CA GLU A 274 -17.05 19.36 9.44
C GLU A 274 -16.70 17.96 9.97
N ILE A 275 -16.16 17.08 9.11
CA ILE A 275 -15.90 15.68 9.47
C ILE A 275 -14.62 15.52 10.30
N ARG A 276 -13.56 16.27 9.98
CA ARG A 276 -12.26 16.15 10.65
C ARG A 276 -11.57 17.51 10.76
N THR A 277 -11.05 17.76 11.96
CA THR A 277 -10.19 18.93 12.21
C THR A 277 -8.85 18.82 11.49
N PRO A 278 -8.18 19.95 11.19
CA PRO A 278 -6.81 19.95 10.65
C PRO A 278 -5.81 19.11 11.46
N LYS A 279 -5.93 19.12 12.79
CA LYS A 279 -5.07 18.35 13.69
C LYS A 279 -5.27 16.84 13.50
N GLN A 280 -6.52 16.39 13.35
CA GLN A 280 -6.83 14.99 13.09
C GLN A 280 -6.29 14.55 11.72
N LEU A 281 -6.43 15.37 10.67
CA LEU A 281 -5.91 15.07 9.34
C LEU A 281 -4.38 14.93 9.33
N VAL A 282 -3.67 15.83 10.02
CA VAL A 282 -2.21 15.71 10.20
C VAL A 282 -1.85 14.43 10.95
N ASN A 283 -2.59 14.09 12.01
CA ASN A 283 -2.36 12.85 12.76
C ASN A 283 -2.57 11.60 11.88
N ILE A 284 -3.61 11.59 11.06
CA ILE A 284 -3.89 10.50 10.11
C ILE A 284 -2.75 10.38 9.11
N TYR A 285 -2.35 11.49 8.48
CA TYR A 285 -1.25 11.48 7.52
C TYR A 285 0.07 11.03 8.16
N SER A 286 0.31 11.36 9.44
CA SER A 286 1.53 10.94 10.14
C SER A 286 1.67 9.41 10.26
N LYS A 287 0.55 8.67 10.22
CA LYS A 287 0.52 7.21 10.24
C LYS A 287 0.89 6.57 8.90
N ARG A 288 1.03 7.35 7.81
CA ARG A 288 1.35 6.84 6.47
C ARG A 288 2.58 5.91 6.45
N MET A 289 3.59 6.19 7.28
CA MET A 289 4.82 5.36 7.34
C MET A 289 4.57 3.91 7.73
N GLN A 290 3.45 3.58 8.38
CA GLN A 290 3.15 2.22 8.83
C GLN A 290 3.05 1.20 7.68
N ILE A 291 2.72 1.65 6.46
CA ILE A 291 2.71 0.78 5.27
C ILE A 291 4.14 0.45 4.78
N GLU A 292 5.09 1.36 4.97
CA GLU A 292 6.49 1.12 4.59
C GLU A 292 7.14 0.05 5.47
N GLU A 293 6.71 -0.05 6.73
CA GLU A 293 7.17 -1.10 7.65
C GLU A 293 6.72 -2.48 7.18
N THR A 294 5.45 -2.64 6.78
CA THR A 294 4.95 -3.94 6.28
C THR A 294 5.59 -4.33 4.95
N PHE A 295 5.95 -3.37 4.10
CA PHE A 295 6.77 -3.66 2.94
C PHE A 295 8.19 -4.12 3.31
N ARG A 296 8.78 -3.55 4.38
CA ARG A 296 10.10 -3.97 4.86
C ARG A 296 10.07 -5.40 5.37
N ASP A 297 9.05 -5.76 6.13
CA ASP A 297 8.89 -7.10 6.71
C ASP A 297 8.66 -8.16 5.64
N LEU A 298 7.98 -7.82 4.54
CA LEU A 298 7.86 -8.73 3.41
C LEU A 298 9.19 -8.91 2.65
N LYS A 299 9.92 -7.81 2.45
CA LYS A 299 11.10 -7.77 1.56
C LYS A 299 12.39 -8.25 2.21
N SER A 300 12.58 -7.93 3.49
CA SER A 300 13.87 -8.09 4.18
C SER A 300 14.27 -9.57 4.25
N PRO A 301 15.44 -9.96 3.72
CA PRO A 301 15.95 -11.32 3.91
C PRO A 301 16.36 -11.62 5.35
N ALA A 302 16.83 -10.61 6.09
CA ALA A 302 17.38 -10.79 7.44
C ALA A 302 16.30 -10.73 8.53
N TYR A 303 15.26 -9.93 8.33
CA TYR A 303 14.27 -9.58 9.37
C TYR A 303 12.83 -9.83 8.93
N GLY A 304 12.63 -10.48 7.79
CA GLY A 304 11.35 -10.55 7.12
C GLY A 304 11.15 -11.88 6.39
N LEU A 305 10.30 -11.85 5.36
CA LEU A 305 9.97 -13.03 4.54
C LEU A 305 10.87 -13.18 3.30
N GLY A 306 11.95 -12.39 3.18
CA GLY A 306 12.94 -12.59 2.12
C GLY A 306 12.44 -12.48 0.68
N LEU A 307 11.33 -11.79 0.43
CA LEU A 307 10.72 -11.69 -0.92
C LEU A 307 11.67 -11.11 -1.97
N ARG A 308 12.66 -10.30 -1.56
CA ARG A 308 13.71 -9.75 -2.46
C ARG A 308 14.49 -10.83 -3.20
N HIS A 309 14.59 -12.04 -2.64
CA HIS A 309 15.27 -13.16 -3.29
C HIS A 309 14.43 -13.83 -4.37
N SER A 310 13.13 -13.53 -4.48
CA SER A 310 12.26 -14.10 -5.50
C SER A 310 12.68 -13.62 -6.89
N ARG A 311 12.85 -14.58 -7.81
CA ARG A 311 13.31 -14.33 -9.18
C ARG A 311 12.20 -14.42 -10.24
N THR A 312 10.93 -14.56 -9.84
CA THR A 312 9.81 -14.60 -10.80
C THR A 312 9.67 -13.27 -11.55
N SER A 313 9.39 -13.34 -12.85
CA SER A 313 9.17 -12.16 -13.72
C SER A 313 7.69 -11.90 -14.00
N SER A 314 6.81 -12.78 -13.52
CA SER A 314 5.37 -12.65 -13.71
C SER A 314 4.78 -11.89 -12.53
N SER A 315 4.09 -10.77 -12.81
CA SER A 315 3.30 -10.03 -11.84
C SER A 315 2.20 -10.92 -11.24
N GLU A 316 1.50 -11.68 -12.07
CA GLU A 316 0.46 -12.62 -11.62
C GLU A 316 1.01 -13.58 -10.57
N ARG A 317 2.15 -14.24 -10.84
CA ARG A 317 2.75 -15.17 -9.87
C ARG A 317 3.19 -14.48 -8.59
N PHE A 318 3.55 -13.20 -8.65
CA PHE A 318 3.83 -12.40 -7.45
C PHE A 318 2.58 -12.18 -6.62
N ASP A 319 1.42 -11.96 -7.25
CA ASP A 319 0.17 -11.75 -6.53
C ASP A 319 -0.26 -12.92 -5.63
N ILE A 320 0.26 -14.14 -5.87
CA ILE A 320 0.03 -15.31 -4.99
C ILE A 320 1.10 -15.42 -3.89
N MET A 321 2.28 -14.83 -4.12
CA MET A 321 3.31 -14.75 -3.09
C MET A 321 2.99 -13.67 -2.04
N LEU A 322 2.27 -12.62 -2.44
CA LEU A 322 1.75 -11.56 -1.58
C LEU A 322 0.58 -12.08 -0.75
#